data_AF-A0A7K1U0I5-F1
#
_entry.id   AF-A0A7K1U0I5-F1
#
_cell.length_a   1.000
_cell.length_b   1.000
_cell.length_c   1.000
_cell.angle_alpha   90.00
_cell.angle_beta   90.00
_cell.angle_gamma   90.00
#
_symmetry.space_group_name_H-M   'P 1'
#
loop_
_entity.id
_entity.type
_entity.pdbx_description
1 polymer ?
#
loop_
_entity_poly.entity_id
_entity_poly.type
_entity_poly.pdbx_seq_one_letter_code
_entity_poly.pdbx_strand_id
1 'polypeptide(L)'
;MALFEDQVQRIKDKLSQARKRDKDLTVFGASNHKYRINDPATAERVSRLEEEYGIELPDCYKSFILQVGNGGIAYLNSAAGPFYGIYPLGENIDELIGDNTEIYLRNDCIIYPGMSDEYWQSLNVNIDNDDISDEDYEKEKGKIFGGILPVGSQGCSYLHGIIINGRYRGRVVNLSADGQKPKFTFENNFLDWYERWLDEIISGELLDDGPGWFGYSMGGPDSAMIHLFLETSSIQQKEDCLTGILSKKKIEAVTIQIVEEQYVNGADEFKMELLQILTKFAYERAKPYLVQLVRTDLGSVCKFVHWYAKGKSAEWLSLISEYIGSIDDAEDFRFCTYILVGTKTDFGHLIVPFTQKDDEKIRVTAFYTLGQLKNKSDFLDTFIKGLNDHSDQVIHITLQALSDVRSKKLLEHYKRIAEKFPEEKNYILANLNYRLAEYGLTNKTILTRSDIGN
;
A
#
# COMPACT_ATOMS: atom_id res chain seq x y z
N MET A 1 34.89 4.48 -25.48
CA MET A 1 34.28 4.90 -24.21
C MET A 1 33.47 3.72 -23.72
N ALA A 2 33.71 3.24 -22.51
CA ALA A 2 32.91 2.14 -21.97
C ALA A 2 31.45 2.60 -21.85
N LEU A 3 30.49 1.72 -22.18
CA LEU A 3 29.08 2.02 -22.44
C LEU A 3 28.35 2.82 -21.32
N PHE A 4 28.93 2.91 -20.11
CA PHE A 4 28.34 3.59 -18.95
C PHE A 4 29.32 4.43 -18.10
N GLU A 5 30.52 4.75 -18.60
CA GLU A 5 31.59 5.38 -17.82
C GLU A 5 31.17 6.69 -17.12
N ASP A 6 30.52 7.59 -17.87
CA ASP A 6 30.01 8.86 -17.32
C ASP A 6 28.91 8.65 -16.27
N GLN A 7 28.02 7.67 -16.49
CA GLN A 7 26.92 7.37 -15.55
C GLN A 7 27.45 6.77 -14.25
N VAL A 8 28.44 5.88 -14.33
CA VAL A 8 29.13 5.32 -13.17
C VAL A 8 29.76 6.44 -12.34
N GLN A 9 30.42 7.42 -12.97
CA GLN A 9 31.01 8.54 -12.24
C GLN A 9 29.94 9.39 -11.56
N ARG A 10 28.83 9.70 -12.25
CA ARG A 10 27.69 10.40 -11.63
C ARG A 10 27.12 9.64 -10.43
N ILE A 11 26.97 8.31 -10.52
CA ILE A 11 26.47 7.49 -9.42
C ILE A 11 27.39 7.57 -8.19
N LYS A 12 28.71 7.52 -8.37
CA LYS A 12 29.68 7.70 -7.26
C LYS A 12 29.54 9.06 -6.59
N ASP A 13 29.40 10.11 -7.39
CA ASP A 13 29.22 11.47 -6.88
C ASP A 13 27.87 11.61 -6.15
N LYS A 14 26.80 11.04 -6.71
CA LYS A 14 25.46 11.03 -6.13
C LYS A 14 25.37 10.22 -4.84
N LEU A 15 26.09 9.10 -4.70
CA LEU A 15 26.20 8.36 -3.43
C LEU A 15 26.76 9.24 -2.31
N SER A 16 27.79 10.02 -2.62
CA SER A 16 28.37 10.98 -1.67
C SER A 16 27.41 12.12 -1.33
N GLN A 17 26.60 12.57 -2.29
CA GLN A 17 25.57 13.60 -2.07
C GLN A 17 24.39 13.08 -1.25
N ALA A 18 23.89 11.89 -1.57
CA ALA A 18 22.81 11.22 -0.85
C ALA A 18 23.19 11.02 0.63
N ARG A 19 24.40 10.54 0.91
CA ARG A 19 24.92 10.41 2.28
C ARG A 19 25.01 11.73 3.04
N LYS A 20 25.31 12.84 2.35
CA LYS A 20 25.33 14.18 2.96
C LYS A 20 23.93 14.75 3.18
N ARG A 21 22.98 14.35 2.33
CA ARG A 21 21.59 14.80 2.35
C ARG A 21 20.81 14.08 3.46
N ASP A 22 20.97 12.77 3.57
CA ASP A 22 20.37 11.94 4.60
C ASP A 22 21.34 11.72 5.78
N LYS A 23 21.58 12.78 6.56
CA LYS A 23 22.53 12.74 7.68
C LYS A 23 22.04 11.86 8.84
N ASP A 24 20.74 11.79 8.99
CA ASP A 24 20.07 11.09 10.10
C ASP A 24 19.69 9.65 9.71
N LEU A 25 20.00 9.23 8.47
CA LEU A 25 19.75 7.88 7.94
C LEU A 25 18.26 7.50 7.98
N THR A 26 17.39 8.45 7.62
CA THR A 26 15.93 8.31 7.63
C THR A 26 15.41 7.56 6.42
N VAL A 27 16.14 7.57 5.30
CA VAL A 27 15.73 6.79 4.11
C VAL A 27 15.65 5.32 4.51
N PHE A 28 14.56 4.65 4.12
CA PHE A 28 14.37 3.23 4.42
C PHE A 28 15.59 2.41 3.94
N GLY A 29 16.20 1.66 4.87
CA GLY A 29 17.43 0.90 4.65
C GLY A 29 18.74 1.62 5.01
N ALA A 30 18.75 2.96 5.03
CA ALA A 30 19.97 3.75 5.20
C ALA A 30 20.66 3.55 6.55
N SER A 31 19.90 3.27 7.61
CA SER A 31 20.45 2.94 8.94
C SER A 31 21.33 1.68 8.93
N ASN A 32 21.05 0.73 8.02
CA ASN A 32 21.82 -0.50 7.81
C ASN A 32 23.01 -0.27 6.87
N HIS A 33 22.76 0.16 5.63
CA HIS A 33 23.81 0.25 4.61
C HIS A 33 24.70 1.49 4.74
N LYS A 34 24.22 2.56 5.39
CA LYS A 34 24.98 3.80 5.68
C LYS A 34 25.63 4.44 4.44
N TYR A 35 25.00 4.25 3.28
CA TYR A 35 25.53 4.60 1.96
C TYR A 35 26.93 4.03 1.65
N ARG A 36 27.27 2.87 2.21
CA ARG A 36 28.55 2.19 1.99
C ARG A 36 28.41 1.08 0.96
N ILE A 37 29.40 0.99 0.11
CA ILE A 37 29.61 -0.07 -0.86
C ILE A 37 31.07 -0.50 -0.70
N ASN A 38 31.32 -1.81 -0.68
CA ASN A 38 32.67 -2.36 -0.63
C ASN A 38 33.36 -2.25 -2.00
N ASP A 39 34.62 -2.65 -2.06
CA ASP A 39 35.42 -2.56 -3.29
C ASP A 39 34.77 -3.32 -4.47
N PRO A 40 34.98 -2.87 -5.72
CA PRO A 40 34.47 -3.56 -6.90
C PRO A 40 34.93 -5.02 -7.00
N ALA A 41 34.09 -5.84 -7.64
CA ALA A 41 34.47 -7.20 -8.03
C ALA A 41 35.56 -7.17 -9.11
N THR A 42 36.31 -8.26 -9.24
CA THR A 42 37.27 -8.41 -10.34
C THR A 42 36.58 -9.00 -11.58
N ALA A 43 37.16 -8.73 -12.76
CA ALA A 43 36.66 -9.30 -14.02
C ALA A 43 36.65 -10.83 -13.98
N GLU A 44 37.64 -11.46 -13.35
CA GLU A 44 37.73 -12.92 -13.21
C GLU A 44 36.63 -13.49 -12.32
N ARG A 45 36.14 -12.74 -11.31
CA ARG A 45 34.98 -13.17 -10.51
C ARG A 45 33.70 -13.10 -11.34
N VAL A 46 33.53 -12.06 -12.16
CA VAL A 46 32.39 -11.92 -13.07
C VAL A 46 32.37 -13.05 -14.10
N SER A 47 33.49 -13.27 -14.80
CA SER A 47 33.58 -14.32 -15.84
C SER A 47 33.36 -15.72 -15.27
N ARG A 48 33.87 -16.02 -14.06
CA ARG A 48 33.61 -17.32 -13.42
C ARG A 48 32.13 -17.54 -13.14
N LEU A 49 31.42 -16.52 -12.67
CA LEU A 49 29.98 -16.62 -12.42
C LEU A 49 29.18 -16.81 -13.72
N GLU A 50 29.55 -16.05 -14.76
CA GLU A 50 28.95 -16.16 -16.09
C GLU A 50 29.16 -17.57 -16.68
N GLU A 51 30.35 -18.14 -16.52
CA GLU A 51 30.67 -19.51 -16.92
C GLU A 51 29.90 -20.57 -16.10
N GLU A 52 29.84 -20.41 -14.77
CA GLU A 52 29.18 -21.34 -13.84
C GLU A 52 27.70 -21.50 -14.17
N TYR A 53 26.99 -20.39 -14.40
CA TYR A 53 25.55 -20.42 -14.69
C TYR A 53 25.22 -20.41 -16.19
N GLY A 54 26.22 -20.30 -17.07
CA GLY A 54 26.03 -20.20 -18.51
C GLY A 54 25.22 -18.96 -18.93
N ILE A 55 25.52 -17.81 -18.33
CA ILE A 55 24.81 -16.54 -18.51
C ILE A 55 25.76 -15.43 -18.97
N GLU A 56 25.19 -14.32 -19.43
CA GLU A 56 25.92 -13.07 -19.59
C GLU A 56 25.22 -11.97 -18.80
N LEU A 57 25.93 -11.31 -17.89
CA LEU A 57 25.40 -10.22 -17.08
C LEU A 57 25.20 -8.95 -17.94
N PRO A 58 24.10 -8.19 -17.73
CA PRO A 58 23.87 -6.93 -18.41
C PRO A 58 25.02 -5.93 -18.23
N ASP A 59 25.40 -5.22 -19.31
CA ASP A 59 26.53 -4.28 -19.28
C ASP A 59 26.37 -3.17 -18.23
N CYS A 60 25.12 -2.74 -17.98
CA CYS A 60 24.79 -1.80 -16.92
C CYS A 60 25.14 -2.37 -15.52
N TYR A 61 24.77 -3.63 -15.26
CA TYR A 61 25.05 -4.31 -13.99
C TYR A 61 26.53 -4.67 -13.85
N LYS A 62 27.19 -5.16 -14.93
CA LYS A 62 28.64 -5.36 -14.97
C LYS A 62 29.40 -4.08 -14.64
N SER A 63 28.97 -2.94 -15.20
CA SER A 63 29.57 -1.64 -14.91
C SER A 63 29.41 -1.24 -13.44
N PHE A 64 28.27 -1.53 -12.81
CA PHE A 64 28.09 -1.30 -11.38
C PHE A 64 29.07 -2.12 -10.54
N ILE A 65 29.07 -3.44 -10.69
CA ILE A 65 29.87 -4.35 -9.85
C ILE A 65 31.38 -4.21 -10.08
N LEU A 66 31.81 -3.86 -11.29
CA LEU A 66 33.23 -3.70 -11.64
C LEU A 66 33.78 -2.30 -11.37
N GLN A 67 32.93 -1.28 -11.27
CA GLN A 67 33.40 0.11 -11.16
C GLN A 67 32.84 0.87 -9.97
N VAL A 68 31.60 0.65 -9.56
CA VAL A 68 30.99 1.29 -8.39
C VAL A 68 31.37 0.56 -7.11
N GLY A 69 31.12 -0.76 -7.06
CA GLY A 69 31.48 -1.60 -5.92
C GLY A 69 30.64 -2.87 -5.84
N ASN A 70 31.01 -3.79 -4.95
CA ASN A 70 30.34 -5.10 -4.80
C ASN A 70 30.10 -5.48 -3.33
N GLY A 71 28.83 -5.59 -2.95
CA GLY A 71 28.45 -5.85 -1.56
C GLY A 71 28.73 -4.68 -0.62
N GLY A 72 28.49 -4.89 0.67
CA GLY A 72 28.57 -3.85 1.70
C GLY A 72 28.40 -4.43 3.09
N ILE A 73 27.84 -3.63 3.99
CA ILE A 73 27.65 -3.95 5.41
C ILE A 73 26.19 -4.15 5.79
N ALA A 74 25.28 -4.06 4.82
CA ALA A 74 23.86 -4.16 5.06
C ALA A 74 23.41 -5.63 5.20
N TYR A 75 22.10 -5.84 5.27
CA TYR A 75 21.49 -7.16 5.29
C TYR A 75 22.06 -8.06 4.17
N LEU A 76 22.40 -9.31 4.50
CA LEU A 76 23.05 -10.27 3.59
C LEU A 76 24.32 -9.71 2.91
N ASN A 77 25.09 -8.91 3.64
CA ASN A 77 26.30 -8.24 3.14
C ASN A 77 26.04 -7.33 1.92
N SER A 78 24.83 -6.78 1.81
CA SER A 78 24.45 -5.96 0.66
C SER A 78 25.16 -4.61 0.63
N ALA A 79 25.42 -4.14 -0.59
CA ALA A 79 25.82 -2.76 -0.90
C ALA A 79 24.67 -1.79 -0.60
N ALA A 80 25.00 -0.50 -0.44
CA ALA A 80 24.00 0.55 -0.43
C ALA A 80 23.11 0.50 -1.68
N GLY A 81 21.80 0.58 -1.47
CA GLY A 81 20.79 0.54 -2.51
C GLY A 81 19.40 0.67 -1.89
N PRO A 82 18.34 0.68 -2.73
CA PRO A 82 16.96 0.65 -2.26
C PRO A 82 16.71 -0.48 -1.25
N PHE A 83 15.80 -0.23 -0.31
CA PHE A 83 15.40 -1.21 0.70
C PHE A 83 16.57 -1.83 1.46
N TYR A 84 16.78 -3.14 1.37
CA TYR A 84 17.83 -3.84 2.11
C TYR A 84 19.19 -3.83 1.40
N GLY A 85 19.28 -3.14 0.26
CA GLY A 85 20.52 -2.97 -0.50
C GLY A 85 20.63 -3.88 -1.72
N ILE A 86 21.79 -3.83 -2.37
CA ILE A 86 22.12 -4.66 -3.53
C ILE A 86 23.01 -5.82 -3.12
N TYR A 87 22.63 -7.05 -3.44
CA TYR A 87 23.39 -8.24 -3.08
C TYR A 87 24.81 -8.25 -3.66
N PRO A 88 25.77 -8.86 -2.94
CA PRO A 88 27.06 -9.16 -3.54
C PRO A 88 26.93 -10.13 -4.72
N LEU A 89 27.78 -9.96 -5.72
CA LEU A 89 27.91 -10.85 -6.87
C LEU A 89 28.13 -12.31 -6.43
N GLY A 90 27.24 -13.20 -6.85
CA GLY A 90 27.32 -14.62 -6.52
C GLY A 90 26.49 -15.04 -5.30
N GLU A 91 25.91 -14.09 -4.56
CA GLU A 91 25.16 -14.38 -3.33
C GLU A 91 23.65 -14.28 -3.58
N ASN A 92 22.87 -15.15 -2.94
CA ASN A 92 21.39 -15.18 -2.99
C ASN A 92 20.81 -15.33 -4.42
N ILE A 93 21.57 -15.92 -5.34
CA ILE A 93 21.11 -16.15 -6.72
C ILE A 93 19.91 -17.10 -6.75
N ASP A 94 19.86 -18.03 -5.80
CA ASP A 94 18.83 -19.03 -5.59
C ASP A 94 17.57 -18.51 -4.88
N GLU A 95 17.55 -17.25 -4.41
CA GLU A 95 16.41 -16.76 -3.62
C GLU A 95 15.07 -16.79 -4.39
N LEU A 96 15.11 -16.65 -5.71
CA LEU A 96 13.90 -16.65 -6.54
C LEU A 96 13.48 -18.05 -7.00
N ILE A 97 14.41 -18.92 -7.39
CA ILE A 97 14.13 -20.22 -8.03
C ILE A 97 14.86 -21.41 -7.38
N GLY A 98 15.42 -21.25 -6.19
CA GLY A 98 16.02 -22.31 -5.38
C GLY A 98 17.08 -23.13 -6.11
N ASP A 99 17.07 -24.43 -5.88
CA ASP A 99 18.00 -25.43 -6.48
C ASP A 99 17.91 -25.49 -8.01
N ASN A 100 16.85 -24.92 -8.60
CA ASN A 100 16.63 -24.89 -10.05
C ASN A 100 17.42 -23.77 -10.76
N THR A 101 18.20 -22.98 -10.02
CA THR A 101 18.96 -21.84 -10.55
C THR A 101 19.86 -22.19 -11.74
N GLU A 102 20.70 -23.22 -11.61
CA GLU A 102 21.62 -23.64 -12.69
C GLU A 102 20.89 -24.09 -13.96
N ILE A 103 19.62 -24.52 -13.83
CA ILE A 103 18.83 -25.04 -14.93
C ILE A 103 18.14 -23.91 -15.69
N TYR A 104 17.48 -22.99 -14.97
CA TYR A 104 16.56 -22.02 -15.57
C TYR A 104 17.08 -20.58 -15.65
N LEU A 105 18.12 -20.21 -14.89
CA LEU A 105 18.63 -18.82 -14.92
C LEU A 105 19.10 -18.40 -16.31
N ARG A 106 19.66 -19.34 -17.09
CA ARG A 106 20.07 -19.14 -18.48
C ARG A 106 18.94 -19.02 -19.51
N ASN A 107 17.69 -19.27 -19.13
CA ASN A 107 16.58 -19.19 -20.07
C ASN A 107 16.24 -17.74 -20.40
N ASP A 108 15.53 -17.52 -21.51
CA ASP A 108 14.95 -16.22 -21.81
C ASP A 108 13.83 -15.88 -20.81
N CYS A 109 13.80 -14.62 -20.36
CA CYS A 109 12.73 -14.15 -19.52
C CYS A 109 11.42 -14.04 -20.33
N ILE A 110 10.38 -14.71 -19.85
CA ILE A 110 9.07 -14.76 -20.52
C ILE A 110 8.08 -13.71 -20.02
N ILE A 111 8.29 -13.17 -18.81
CA ILE A 111 7.46 -12.08 -18.29
C ILE A 111 7.86 -10.74 -18.91
N TYR A 112 6.90 -9.84 -19.06
CA TYR A 112 7.13 -8.56 -19.72
C TYR A 112 6.34 -7.41 -19.10
N PRO A 113 6.83 -6.16 -19.25
CA PRO A 113 6.12 -4.97 -18.80
C PRO A 113 4.74 -4.85 -19.46
N GLY A 114 3.72 -4.57 -18.66
CA GLY A 114 2.35 -4.41 -19.17
C GLY A 114 1.68 -5.70 -19.63
N MET A 115 2.17 -6.87 -19.22
CA MET A 115 1.48 -8.14 -19.46
C MET A 115 0.06 -8.12 -18.88
N SER A 116 -0.88 -8.81 -19.52
CA SER A 116 -2.27 -8.86 -19.05
C SER A 116 -2.42 -9.75 -17.82
N ASP A 117 -3.52 -9.59 -17.09
CA ASP A 117 -3.82 -10.46 -15.95
C ASP A 117 -4.12 -11.89 -16.40
N GLU A 118 -4.75 -12.08 -17.56
CA GLU A 118 -5.01 -13.40 -18.14
C GLU A 118 -3.70 -14.12 -18.51
N TYR A 119 -2.72 -13.39 -19.08
CA TYR A 119 -1.42 -13.98 -19.36
C TYR A 119 -0.71 -14.38 -18.06
N TRP A 120 -0.71 -13.50 -17.05
CA TRP A 120 -0.12 -13.82 -15.74
C TRP A 120 -0.78 -15.04 -15.09
N GLN A 121 -2.12 -15.10 -15.08
CA GLN A 121 -2.87 -16.25 -14.59
C GLN A 121 -2.52 -17.52 -15.38
N SER A 122 -2.38 -17.43 -16.71
CA SER A 122 -2.02 -18.58 -17.55
C SER A 122 -0.65 -19.19 -17.20
N LEU A 123 0.30 -18.36 -16.71
CA LEU A 123 1.59 -18.84 -16.25
C LEU A 123 1.51 -19.56 -14.90
N ASN A 124 0.57 -19.17 -14.03
CA ASN A 124 0.44 -19.68 -12.67
C ASN A 124 -0.56 -20.83 -12.52
N VAL A 125 -1.28 -21.24 -13.58
CA VAL A 125 -2.31 -22.31 -13.51
C VAL A 125 -1.83 -23.58 -12.80
N ASN A 126 -0.59 -23.99 -13.02
CA ASN A 126 -0.03 -25.17 -12.36
C ASN A 126 0.40 -24.91 -10.92
N ILE A 127 0.96 -23.72 -10.65
CA ILE A 127 1.41 -23.30 -9.32
C ILE A 127 0.22 -23.13 -8.36
N ASP A 128 -0.91 -22.64 -8.88
CA ASP A 128 -2.14 -22.42 -8.12
C ASP A 128 -2.94 -23.72 -7.86
N ASN A 129 -2.43 -24.87 -8.31
CA ASN A 129 -3.05 -26.17 -8.05
C ASN A 129 -2.63 -26.69 -6.66
N ASP A 130 -3.58 -26.78 -5.72
CA ASP A 130 -3.34 -27.28 -4.36
C ASP A 130 -2.75 -28.71 -4.29
N ASP A 131 -2.90 -29.52 -5.36
CA ASP A 131 -2.38 -30.88 -5.45
C ASP A 131 -0.99 -30.99 -6.11
N ILE A 132 -0.34 -29.87 -6.46
CA ILE A 132 1.00 -29.89 -7.07
C ILE A 132 2.04 -30.43 -6.07
N SER A 133 2.98 -31.24 -6.56
CA SER A 133 4.11 -31.69 -5.73
C SER A 133 5.12 -30.56 -5.52
N ASP A 134 5.84 -30.55 -4.40
CA ASP A 134 6.90 -29.56 -4.14
C ASP A 134 7.93 -29.51 -5.29
N GLU A 135 8.28 -30.67 -5.86
CA GLU A 135 9.23 -30.76 -6.97
C GLU A 135 8.69 -30.13 -8.26
N ASP A 136 7.42 -30.35 -8.57
CA ASP A 136 6.80 -29.76 -9.75
C ASP A 136 6.54 -28.25 -9.55
N TYR A 137 6.18 -27.84 -8.34
CA TYR A 137 6.04 -26.43 -7.97
C TYR A 137 7.34 -25.66 -8.26
N GLU A 138 8.47 -26.17 -7.79
CA GLU A 138 9.77 -25.53 -8.02
C GLU A 138 10.16 -25.51 -9.51
N LYS A 139 9.78 -26.54 -10.29
CA LYS A 139 10.01 -26.56 -11.75
C LYS A 139 9.16 -25.51 -12.47
N GLU A 140 7.88 -25.40 -12.13
CA GLU A 140 6.99 -24.39 -12.74
C GLU A 140 7.47 -22.98 -12.38
N LYS A 141 7.87 -22.75 -11.12
CA LYS A 141 8.47 -21.48 -10.68
C LYS A 141 9.74 -21.15 -11.48
N GLY A 142 10.62 -22.14 -11.70
CA GLY A 142 11.80 -22.01 -12.56
C GLY A 142 11.48 -21.60 -14.00
N LYS A 143 10.41 -22.15 -14.59
CA LYS A 143 9.97 -21.78 -15.95
C LYS A 143 9.48 -20.33 -16.04
N ILE A 144 8.76 -19.87 -15.02
CA ILE A 144 8.17 -18.51 -15.01
C ILE A 144 9.26 -17.45 -14.79
N PHE A 145 10.16 -17.69 -13.86
CA PHE A 145 11.15 -16.71 -13.40
C PHE A 145 12.56 -16.91 -13.97
N GLY A 146 12.73 -17.83 -14.92
CA GLY A 146 13.98 -18.01 -15.66
C GLY A 146 14.44 -16.72 -16.34
N GLY A 147 15.75 -16.54 -16.46
CA GLY A 147 16.33 -15.32 -17.05
C GLY A 147 16.29 -14.09 -16.14
N ILE A 148 15.97 -14.25 -14.85
CA ILE A 148 15.91 -13.16 -13.87
C ILE A 148 16.87 -13.45 -12.72
N LEU A 149 17.83 -12.55 -12.50
CA LEU A 149 18.80 -12.63 -11.41
C LEU A 149 18.31 -11.78 -10.23
N PRO A 150 18.13 -12.34 -9.02
CA PRO A 150 17.89 -11.55 -7.81
C PRO A 150 19.05 -10.58 -7.54
N VAL A 151 18.74 -9.32 -7.23
CA VAL A 151 19.73 -8.28 -6.93
C VAL A 151 19.53 -7.62 -5.57
N GLY A 152 18.42 -7.87 -4.86
CA GLY A 152 18.22 -7.37 -3.51
C GLY A 152 16.84 -7.70 -2.94
N SER A 153 16.73 -7.70 -1.61
CA SER A 153 15.46 -7.87 -0.89
C SER A 153 14.78 -6.53 -0.64
N GLN A 154 13.45 -6.54 -0.74
CA GLN A 154 12.59 -5.44 -0.29
C GLN A 154 12.02 -5.69 1.12
N GLY A 155 12.28 -6.88 1.69
CA GLY A 155 11.66 -7.39 2.92
C GLY A 155 10.44 -8.27 2.64
N CYS A 156 9.99 -9.00 3.67
CA CYS A 156 8.92 -9.99 3.56
C CYS A 156 9.24 -11.01 2.44
N SER A 157 8.37 -11.12 1.44
CA SER A 157 8.48 -11.98 0.27
C SER A 157 8.87 -11.22 -1.01
N TYR A 158 9.22 -9.93 -0.93
CA TYR A 158 9.47 -9.09 -2.10
C TYR A 158 10.96 -8.96 -2.45
N LEU A 159 11.26 -9.02 -3.75
CA LEU A 159 12.62 -9.00 -4.29
C LEU A 159 12.73 -7.98 -5.43
N HIS A 160 13.93 -7.46 -5.64
CA HIS A 160 14.34 -6.84 -6.90
C HIS A 160 15.07 -7.89 -7.74
N GLY A 161 14.65 -8.08 -8.98
CA GLY A 161 15.34 -8.88 -9.98
C GLY A 161 15.82 -8.03 -11.15
N ILE A 162 16.93 -8.42 -11.77
CA ILE A 162 17.38 -7.88 -13.06
C ILE A 162 17.17 -8.93 -14.15
N ILE A 163 16.58 -8.52 -15.27
CA ILE A 163 16.45 -9.39 -16.45
C ILE A 163 17.83 -9.58 -17.08
N ILE A 164 18.32 -10.80 -17.16
CA ILE A 164 19.64 -11.10 -17.73
C ILE A 164 19.58 -11.62 -19.16
N ASN A 165 18.46 -12.23 -19.57
CA ASN A 165 18.23 -12.78 -20.91
C ASN A 165 16.86 -12.38 -21.47
N GLY A 166 16.76 -12.27 -22.80
CA GLY A 166 15.54 -11.89 -23.51
C GLY A 166 15.39 -10.37 -23.79
N ARG A 167 14.20 -9.98 -24.25
CA ARG A 167 13.92 -8.65 -24.83
C ARG A 167 14.15 -7.47 -23.88
N TYR A 168 13.97 -7.68 -22.57
CA TYR A 168 14.04 -6.62 -21.55
C TYR A 168 15.33 -6.68 -20.73
N ARG A 169 16.37 -7.29 -21.28
CA ARG A 169 17.69 -7.44 -20.65
C ARG A 169 18.22 -6.12 -20.08
N GLY A 170 18.68 -6.18 -18.83
CA GLY A 170 19.20 -5.06 -18.05
C GLY A 170 18.14 -4.32 -17.23
N ARG A 171 16.84 -4.53 -17.47
CA ARG A 171 15.76 -3.86 -16.75
C ARG A 171 15.50 -4.50 -15.39
N VAL A 172 15.06 -3.70 -14.42
CA VAL A 172 14.73 -4.16 -13.06
C VAL A 172 13.23 -4.46 -12.95
N VAL A 173 12.88 -5.55 -12.26
CA VAL A 173 11.52 -5.99 -11.98
C VAL A 173 11.36 -6.25 -10.47
N ASN A 174 10.25 -5.79 -9.91
CA ASN A 174 9.85 -6.08 -8.54
C ASN A 174 9.00 -7.35 -8.55
N LEU A 175 9.39 -8.31 -7.71
CA LEU A 175 8.85 -9.67 -7.66
C LEU A 175 8.31 -9.97 -6.26
N SER A 176 7.40 -10.93 -6.17
CA SER A 176 6.86 -11.46 -4.92
C SER A 176 6.98 -12.97 -4.92
N ALA A 177 7.57 -13.54 -3.88
CA ALA A 177 7.59 -15.00 -3.68
C ALA A 177 6.18 -15.57 -3.48
N ASP A 178 5.22 -14.74 -3.05
CA ASP A 178 3.81 -15.12 -2.83
C ASP A 178 2.95 -15.08 -4.12
N GLY A 179 3.55 -15.10 -5.32
CA GLY A 179 2.81 -15.22 -6.58
C GLY A 179 2.11 -13.95 -7.09
N GLN A 180 2.36 -12.78 -6.47
CA GLN A 180 1.83 -11.52 -6.99
C GLN A 180 2.45 -11.17 -8.34
N LYS A 181 1.63 -10.60 -9.23
CA LYS A 181 2.04 -10.19 -10.58
C LYS A 181 3.27 -9.25 -10.51
N PRO A 182 4.36 -9.56 -11.24
CA PRO A 182 5.56 -8.74 -11.27
C PRO A 182 5.30 -7.29 -11.73
N LYS A 183 5.94 -6.32 -11.08
CA LYS A 183 5.91 -4.91 -11.50
C LYS A 183 7.27 -4.49 -12.02
N PHE A 184 7.36 -4.22 -13.32
CA PHE A 184 8.57 -3.67 -13.93
C PHE A 184 8.78 -2.22 -13.52
N THR A 185 10.03 -1.88 -13.22
CA THR A 185 10.45 -0.49 -12.96
C THR A 185 10.38 0.34 -14.25
N PHE A 186 10.28 1.67 -14.14
CA PHE A 186 10.12 2.56 -15.30
C PHE A 186 11.42 2.81 -16.07
N GLU A 187 12.54 2.52 -15.43
CA GLU A 187 13.87 2.80 -15.94
C GLU A 187 14.28 1.74 -16.98
N ASN A 188 15.11 2.14 -17.96
CA ASN A 188 15.47 1.24 -19.07
C ASN A 188 16.44 0.15 -18.63
N ASN A 189 17.25 0.42 -17.60
CA ASN A 189 18.26 -0.50 -17.12
C ASN A 189 18.57 -0.29 -15.62
N PHE A 190 19.34 -1.21 -15.04
CA PHE A 190 19.74 -1.19 -13.63
C PHE A 190 20.43 0.10 -13.17
N LEU A 191 21.32 0.69 -13.98
CA LEU A 191 22.00 1.93 -13.59
C LEU A 191 21.04 3.12 -13.60
N ASP A 192 20.12 3.19 -14.57
CA ASP A 192 19.08 4.23 -14.58
C ASP A 192 18.19 4.14 -13.32
N TRP A 193 17.80 2.91 -12.95
CA TRP A 193 17.05 2.62 -11.72
C TRP A 193 17.84 3.02 -10.46
N TYR A 194 19.10 2.60 -10.37
CA TYR A 194 19.95 2.93 -9.22
C TYR A 194 20.25 4.44 -9.12
N GLU A 195 20.50 5.09 -10.25
CA GLU A 195 20.75 6.54 -10.32
C GLU A 195 19.49 7.32 -9.90
N ARG A 196 18.29 6.88 -10.33
CA ARG A 196 17.03 7.48 -9.89
C ARG A 196 16.82 7.39 -8.38
N TRP A 197 17.13 6.25 -7.76
CA TRP A 197 17.05 6.11 -6.30
C TRP A 197 17.86 7.20 -5.60
N LEU A 198 19.09 7.44 -6.07
CA LEU A 198 19.94 8.50 -5.52
C LEU A 198 19.35 9.89 -5.78
N ASP A 199 18.79 10.15 -6.96
CA ASP A 199 18.14 11.42 -7.29
C ASP A 199 16.95 11.73 -6.39
N GLU A 200 16.13 10.72 -6.08
CA GLU A 200 14.98 10.86 -5.18
C GLU A 200 15.40 11.06 -3.71
N ILE A 201 16.55 10.52 -3.29
CA ILE A 201 17.15 10.86 -1.98
C ILE A 201 17.66 12.30 -1.96
N ILE A 202 18.43 12.69 -2.99
CA ILE A 202 19.06 14.02 -3.07
C ILE A 202 18.00 15.13 -3.11
N SER A 203 16.97 14.95 -3.91
CA SER A 203 15.81 15.88 -3.98
C SER A 203 15.01 15.93 -2.68
N GLY A 204 15.05 14.87 -1.88
CA GLY A 204 14.34 14.73 -0.62
C GLY A 204 13.00 14.00 -0.72
N GLU A 205 12.64 13.51 -1.91
CA GLU A 205 11.42 12.70 -2.11
C GLU A 205 11.44 11.43 -1.24
N LEU A 206 12.61 10.80 -1.05
CA LEU A 206 12.74 9.60 -0.20
C LEU A 206 13.11 9.88 1.27
N LEU A 207 13.27 11.15 1.68
CA LEU A 207 13.52 11.51 3.09
C LEU A 207 12.21 11.47 3.90
N ASP A 208 11.75 10.28 4.28
CA ASP A 208 10.58 10.08 5.14
C ASP A 208 10.76 8.82 6.00
N ASP A 209 10.09 8.77 7.15
CA ASP A 209 10.17 7.66 8.12
C ASP A 209 9.24 6.48 7.75
N GLY A 210 8.56 6.56 6.59
CA GLY A 210 7.61 5.56 6.09
C GLY A 210 8.21 4.54 5.12
N PRO A 211 7.48 3.46 4.80
CA PRO A 211 7.93 2.48 3.81
C PRO A 211 8.15 3.15 2.45
N GLY A 212 9.36 3.02 1.91
CA GLY A 212 9.73 3.60 0.63
C GLY A 212 9.14 2.79 -0.51
N TRP A 213 8.24 3.37 -1.31
CA TRP A 213 7.65 2.70 -2.49
C TRP A 213 8.49 2.87 -3.76
N PHE A 214 9.81 2.98 -3.58
CA PHE A 214 10.73 3.19 -4.69
C PHE A 214 10.62 2.05 -5.71
N GLY A 215 10.56 2.40 -7.00
CA GLY A 215 10.45 1.43 -8.08
C GLY A 215 9.02 1.01 -8.46
N TYR A 216 7.98 1.40 -7.71
CA TYR A 216 6.58 1.06 -8.03
C TYR A 216 5.81 2.17 -8.77
N SER A 217 6.29 3.41 -8.70
CA SER A 217 5.70 4.57 -9.39
C SER A 217 6.73 5.24 -10.30
N MET A 218 6.22 5.90 -11.35
CA MET A 218 7.03 6.67 -12.28
C MET A 218 7.75 7.79 -11.52
N GLY A 219 9.07 7.86 -11.67
CA GLY A 219 9.88 8.89 -11.03
C GLY A 219 10.26 10.02 -11.97
N GLY A 220 11.20 10.86 -11.52
CA GLY A 220 11.59 12.08 -12.23
C GLY A 220 10.69 13.29 -11.94
N PRO A 221 10.89 14.42 -12.62
CA PRO A 221 10.14 15.66 -12.39
C PRO A 221 8.65 15.52 -12.74
N ASP A 222 7.78 16.15 -11.95
CA ASP A 222 6.33 16.18 -12.19
C ASP A 222 5.97 16.87 -13.52
N SER A 223 6.76 17.88 -13.93
CA SER A 223 6.63 18.54 -15.24
C SER A 223 6.84 17.56 -16.40
N ALA A 224 7.83 16.68 -16.32
CA ALA A 224 8.06 15.67 -17.36
C ALA A 224 6.91 14.66 -17.44
N MET A 225 6.38 14.23 -16.29
CA MET A 225 5.25 13.30 -16.24
C MET A 225 3.96 13.92 -16.78
N ILE A 226 3.65 15.18 -16.45
CA ILE A 226 2.42 15.82 -16.96
C ILE A 226 2.51 16.09 -18.47
N HIS A 227 3.70 16.41 -19.00
CA HIS A 227 3.89 16.51 -20.45
C HIS A 227 3.72 15.14 -21.14
N LEU A 228 4.31 14.08 -20.59
CA LEU A 228 4.12 12.72 -21.10
C LEU A 228 2.64 12.30 -21.07
N PHE A 229 1.92 12.63 -19.99
CA PHE A 229 0.47 12.40 -19.89
C PHE A 229 -0.30 13.08 -21.04
N LEU A 230 0.08 14.30 -21.44
CA LEU A 230 -0.57 15.00 -22.55
C LEU A 230 -0.24 14.39 -23.91
N GLU A 231 1.00 13.95 -24.11
CA GLU A 231 1.53 13.50 -25.41
C GLU A 231 1.21 12.04 -25.72
N THR A 232 1.20 11.17 -24.71
CA THR A 232 1.00 9.73 -24.95
C THR A 232 -0.45 9.40 -25.29
N SER A 233 -0.63 8.41 -26.16
CA SER A 233 -1.92 7.78 -26.45
C SER A 233 -2.18 6.53 -25.62
N SER A 234 -1.20 6.04 -24.85
CA SER A 234 -1.34 4.86 -24.01
C SER A 234 -2.05 5.21 -22.69
N ILE A 235 -3.21 4.60 -22.45
CA ILE A 235 -3.95 4.73 -21.19
C ILE A 235 -3.08 4.35 -20.01
N GLN A 236 -2.38 3.19 -20.08
CA GLN A 236 -1.50 2.75 -19.01
C GLN A 236 -0.39 3.77 -18.69
N GLN A 237 0.21 4.39 -19.71
CA GLN A 237 1.23 5.42 -19.47
C GLN A 237 0.64 6.69 -18.86
N LYS A 238 -0.59 7.06 -19.24
CA LYS A 238 -1.31 8.18 -18.60
C LYS A 238 -1.54 7.89 -17.12
N GLU A 239 -2.04 6.70 -16.78
CA GLU A 239 -2.22 6.26 -15.38
C GLU A 239 -0.91 6.27 -14.59
N ASP A 240 0.17 5.76 -15.19
CA ASP A 240 1.49 5.74 -14.57
C ASP A 240 2.02 7.16 -14.31
N CYS A 241 1.77 8.11 -15.23
CA CYS A 241 2.11 9.53 -15.04
C CYS A 241 1.33 10.13 -13.87
N LEU A 242 0.01 9.95 -13.83
CA LEU A 242 -0.84 10.51 -12.77
C LEU A 242 -0.50 9.89 -11.40
N THR A 243 -0.25 8.58 -11.36
CA THR A 243 0.22 7.89 -10.15
C THR A 243 1.59 8.40 -9.71
N GLY A 244 2.52 8.60 -10.66
CA GLY A 244 3.83 9.19 -10.40
C GLY A 244 3.74 10.60 -9.82
N ILE A 245 2.89 11.46 -10.39
CA ILE A 245 2.62 12.82 -9.87
C ILE A 245 1.99 12.74 -8.47
N LEU A 246 1.01 11.85 -8.28
CA LEU A 246 0.34 11.69 -6.98
C LEU A 246 1.30 11.19 -5.91
N SER A 247 2.33 10.42 -6.24
CA SER A 247 3.33 9.92 -5.28
C SER A 247 4.28 11.00 -4.75
N LYS A 248 4.39 12.16 -5.43
CA LYS A 248 5.30 13.25 -5.04
C LYS A 248 4.95 13.88 -3.69
N LYS A 249 5.97 14.45 -3.03
CA LYS A 249 5.77 15.31 -1.85
C LYS A 249 5.29 16.70 -2.22
N LYS A 250 5.77 17.22 -3.35
CA LYS A 250 5.41 18.52 -3.90
C LYS A 250 5.47 18.46 -5.43
N ILE A 251 4.71 19.33 -6.07
CA ILE A 251 4.70 19.50 -7.52
C ILE A 251 4.78 20.98 -7.87
N GLU A 252 5.22 21.28 -9.08
CA GLU A 252 5.35 22.64 -9.57
C GLU A 252 3.97 23.28 -9.81
N ALA A 253 3.91 24.61 -9.68
CA ALA A 253 2.67 25.36 -9.89
C ALA A 253 2.11 25.19 -11.32
N VAL A 254 2.99 25.04 -12.31
CA VAL A 254 2.61 24.78 -13.71
C VAL A 254 1.92 23.41 -13.85
N THR A 255 2.41 22.38 -13.16
CA THR A 255 1.77 21.06 -13.14
C THR A 255 0.37 21.13 -12.53
N ILE A 256 0.19 21.87 -11.43
CA ILE A 256 -1.14 22.08 -10.83
C ILE A 256 -2.08 22.80 -11.82
N GLN A 257 -1.59 23.78 -12.57
CA GLN A 257 -2.38 24.46 -13.60
C GLN A 257 -2.83 23.49 -14.70
N ILE A 258 -1.91 22.69 -15.23
CA ILE A 258 -2.24 21.71 -16.27
C ILE A 258 -3.21 20.65 -15.74
N VAL A 259 -3.03 20.15 -14.51
CA VAL A 259 -3.94 19.18 -13.89
C VAL A 259 -5.37 19.74 -13.80
N GLU A 260 -5.54 21.00 -13.35
CA GLU A 260 -6.87 21.60 -13.32
C GLU A 260 -7.44 21.82 -14.73
N GLU A 261 -6.64 22.31 -15.67
CA GLU A 261 -7.07 22.51 -17.06
C GLU A 261 -7.56 21.21 -17.71
N GLN A 262 -6.86 20.10 -17.46
CA GLN A 262 -7.23 18.77 -17.94
C GLN A 262 -8.44 18.21 -17.20
N TYR A 263 -8.62 18.51 -15.91
CA TYR A 263 -9.84 18.16 -15.20
C TYR A 263 -11.07 18.86 -15.80
N VAL A 264 -10.94 20.15 -16.14
CA VAL A 264 -12.04 20.96 -16.67
C VAL A 264 -12.33 20.65 -18.14
N ASN A 265 -11.30 20.53 -18.97
CA ASN A 265 -11.43 20.49 -20.44
C ASN A 265 -11.00 19.17 -21.08
N GLY A 266 -10.38 18.26 -20.31
CA GLY A 266 -9.86 16.99 -20.81
C GLY A 266 -10.91 15.89 -20.87
N ALA A 267 -10.44 14.67 -21.14
CA ALA A 267 -11.28 13.48 -21.21
C ALA A 267 -11.81 13.08 -19.83
N ASP A 268 -13.02 12.50 -19.78
CA ASP A 268 -13.66 12.08 -18.53
C ASP A 268 -12.92 10.93 -17.84
N GLU A 269 -12.17 10.12 -18.60
CA GLU A 269 -11.47 8.91 -18.15
C GLU A 269 -10.57 9.14 -16.92
N PHE A 270 -9.91 10.30 -16.82
CA PHE A 270 -8.94 10.59 -15.75
C PHE A 270 -9.41 11.63 -14.74
N LYS A 271 -10.70 12.00 -14.76
CA LYS A 271 -11.20 13.10 -13.92
C LYS A 271 -11.02 12.82 -12.43
N MET A 272 -11.15 11.57 -12.01
CA MET A 272 -11.03 11.19 -10.60
C MET A 272 -9.60 11.32 -10.10
N GLU A 273 -8.63 10.82 -10.86
CA GLU A 273 -7.20 10.90 -10.59
C GLU A 273 -6.71 12.35 -10.59
N LEU A 274 -7.13 13.14 -11.59
CA LEU A 274 -6.79 14.56 -11.68
C LEU A 274 -7.37 15.35 -10.49
N LEU A 275 -8.62 15.08 -10.11
CA LEU A 275 -9.22 15.72 -8.92
C LEU A 275 -8.54 15.28 -7.63
N GLN A 276 -8.11 14.02 -7.53
CA GLN A 276 -7.35 13.52 -6.39
C GLN A 276 -6.02 14.25 -6.25
N ILE A 277 -5.26 14.39 -7.36
CA ILE A 277 -4.01 15.15 -7.41
C ILE A 277 -4.25 16.61 -7.02
N LEU A 278 -5.29 17.24 -7.59
CA LEU A 278 -5.63 18.63 -7.27
C LEU A 278 -6.01 18.77 -5.78
N THR A 279 -6.71 17.79 -5.20
CA THR A 279 -7.05 17.78 -3.78
C THR A 279 -5.80 17.66 -2.90
N LYS A 280 -4.84 16.82 -3.30
CA LYS A 280 -3.56 16.65 -2.59
C LYS A 280 -2.72 17.93 -2.57
N PHE A 281 -2.55 18.56 -3.73
CA PHE A 281 -1.56 19.63 -3.89
C PHE A 281 -2.15 21.04 -3.92
N ALA A 282 -3.46 21.19 -4.12
CA ALA A 282 -4.15 22.47 -4.20
C ALA A 282 -5.62 22.39 -3.77
N TYR A 283 -5.88 21.96 -2.52
CA TYR A 283 -7.23 21.78 -1.96
C TYR A 283 -8.21 22.92 -2.26
N GLU A 284 -7.78 24.18 -2.11
CA GLU A 284 -8.65 25.34 -2.35
C GLU A 284 -9.12 25.45 -3.81
N ARG A 285 -8.29 25.01 -4.78
CA ARG A 285 -8.67 24.90 -6.21
C ARG A 285 -9.57 23.68 -6.45
N ALA A 286 -9.35 22.58 -5.74
CA ALA A 286 -10.16 21.36 -5.86
C ALA A 286 -11.56 21.51 -5.25
N LYS A 287 -11.72 22.36 -4.22
CA LYS A 287 -12.93 22.45 -3.40
C LYS A 287 -14.22 22.65 -4.21
N PRO A 288 -14.34 23.57 -5.18
CA PRO A 288 -15.57 23.74 -5.97
C PRO A 288 -15.96 22.47 -6.73
N TYR A 289 -14.99 21.74 -7.27
CA TYR A 289 -15.21 20.50 -8.00
C TYR A 289 -15.62 19.34 -7.09
N LEU A 290 -15.00 19.24 -5.90
CA LEU A 290 -15.41 18.26 -4.89
C LEU A 290 -16.85 18.53 -4.39
N VAL A 291 -17.25 19.79 -4.25
CA VAL A 291 -18.63 20.17 -3.89
C VAL A 291 -19.62 19.78 -4.99
N GLN A 292 -19.21 19.80 -6.25
CA GLN A 292 -20.03 19.29 -7.35
C GLN A 292 -20.11 17.76 -7.33
N LEU A 293 -18.98 17.08 -7.13
CA LEU A 293 -18.87 15.62 -7.13
C LEU A 293 -19.69 14.96 -6.03
N VAL A 294 -19.82 15.61 -4.86
CA VAL A 294 -20.52 15.06 -3.70
C VAL A 294 -21.98 14.63 -3.98
N ARG A 295 -22.59 15.22 -5.01
CA ARG A 295 -23.97 14.94 -5.43
C ARG A 295 -24.14 13.57 -6.09
N THR A 296 -23.05 13.02 -6.63
CA THR A 296 -23.04 11.76 -7.38
C THR A 296 -22.10 10.74 -6.74
N ASP A 297 -21.04 11.18 -6.08
CA ASP A 297 -20.03 10.32 -5.47
C ASP A 297 -19.46 10.96 -4.18
N LEU A 298 -20.22 10.84 -3.10
CA LEU A 298 -19.80 11.26 -1.78
C LEU A 298 -18.64 10.42 -1.24
N GLY A 299 -18.56 9.14 -1.60
CA GLY A 299 -17.54 8.20 -1.15
C GLY A 299 -16.13 8.66 -1.52
N SER A 300 -15.92 8.96 -2.79
CA SER A 300 -14.64 9.46 -3.29
C SER A 300 -14.26 10.82 -2.70
N VAL A 301 -15.23 11.74 -2.52
CA VAL A 301 -14.98 13.02 -1.84
C VAL A 301 -14.47 12.80 -0.42
N CYS A 302 -15.12 11.93 0.35
CA CYS A 302 -14.71 11.61 1.71
C CYS A 302 -13.32 10.95 1.76
N LYS A 303 -12.99 10.06 0.81
CA LYS A 303 -11.65 9.48 0.64
C LYS A 303 -10.60 10.57 0.40
N PHE A 304 -10.82 11.46 -0.56
CA PHE A 304 -9.86 12.51 -0.90
C PHE A 304 -9.65 13.50 0.25
N VAL A 305 -10.73 13.94 0.90
CA VAL A 305 -10.65 14.82 2.06
C VAL A 305 -9.95 14.13 3.23
N HIS A 306 -10.25 12.85 3.46
CA HIS A 306 -9.58 12.10 4.52
C HIS A 306 -8.10 11.93 4.24
N TRP A 307 -7.67 11.64 3.01
CA TRP A 307 -6.25 11.43 2.74
C TRP A 307 -5.45 12.74 2.76
N TYR A 308 -6.01 13.81 2.23
CA TYR A 308 -5.23 15.00 1.90
C TYR A 308 -5.67 16.30 2.58
N ALA A 309 -6.86 16.32 3.19
CA ALA A 309 -7.44 17.52 3.80
C ALA A 309 -8.10 17.23 5.15
N LYS A 310 -7.52 16.36 5.99
CA LYS A 310 -8.08 15.98 7.31
C LYS A 310 -8.45 17.17 8.19
N GLY A 311 -7.70 18.27 8.11
CA GLY A 311 -7.97 19.51 8.85
C GLY A 311 -9.23 20.27 8.41
N LYS A 312 -9.89 19.83 7.33
CA LYS A 312 -11.01 20.52 6.67
C LYS A 312 -12.35 19.84 6.92
N SER A 313 -12.43 18.81 7.76
CA SER A 313 -13.65 18.01 7.99
C SER A 313 -14.90 18.84 8.30
N ALA A 314 -14.77 19.92 9.07
CA ALA A 314 -15.90 20.79 9.43
C ALA A 314 -16.58 21.44 8.20
N GLU A 315 -15.83 21.70 7.12
CA GLU A 315 -16.37 22.28 5.87
C GLU A 315 -17.28 21.30 5.10
N TRP A 316 -17.26 20.02 5.46
CA TRP A 316 -17.97 18.95 4.75
C TRP A 316 -19.21 18.46 5.48
N LEU A 317 -19.41 18.83 6.75
CA LEU A 317 -20.52 18.34 7.57
C LEU A 317 -21.89 18.56 6.91
N SER A 318 -22.15 19.75 6.38
CA SER A 318 -23.44 20.06 5.74
C SER A 318 -23.70 19.19 4.51
N LEU A 319 -22.68 19.00 3.65
CA LEU A 319 -22.82 18.22 2.42
C LEU A 319 -22.93 16.73 2.74
N ILE A 320 -22.14 16.22 3.69
CA ILE A 320 -22.28 14.84 4.17
C ILE A 320 -23.70 14.65 4.72
N SER A 321 -24.20 15.57 5.54
CA SER A 321 -25.56 15.46 6.11
C SER A 321 -26.65 15.35 5.04
N GLU A 322 -26.47 16.04 3.92
CA GLU A 322 -27.41 16.04 2.79
C GLU A 322 -27.35 14.74 1.98
N TYR A 323 -26.15 14.22 1.69
CA TYR A 323 -25.95 13.12 0.74
C TYR A 323 -25.62 11.77 1.38
N ILE A 324 -25.31 11.69 2.68
CA ILE A 324 -24.87 10.44 3.32
C ILE A 324 -25.87 9.31 3.13
N GLY A 325 -27.18 9.61 3.11
CA GLY A 325 -28.24 8.60 2.98
C GLY A 325 -28.18 7.76 1.70
N SER A 326 -27.48 8.20 0.65
CA SER A 326 -27.31 7.44 -0.59
C SER A 326 -26.15 6.44 -0.57
N ILE A 327 -25.40 6.35 0.54
CA ILE A 327 -24.28 5.41 0.65
C ILE A 327 -24.79 4.01 0.95
N ASP A 328 -24.38 3.08 0.11
CA ASP A 328 -24.63 1.64 0.26
C ASP A 328 -23.33 0.80 0.28
N ASP A 329 -22.17 1.40 -0.01
CA ASP A 329 -20.88 0.73 0.10
C ASP A 329 -20.26 0.91 1.50
N ALA A 330 -19.76 -0.18 2.08
CA ALA A 330 -19.22 -0.20 3.44
C ALA A 330 -17.92 0.60 3.58
N GLU A 331 -17.08 0.64 2.55
CA GLU A 331 -15.84 1.41 2.59
C GLU A 331 -16.12 2.91 2.47
N ASP A 332 -16.99 3.32 1.55
CA ASP A 332 -17.40 4.72 1.41
C ASP A 332 -18.03 5.25 2.69
N PHE A 333 -18.88 4.45 3.33
CA PHE A 333 -19.45 4.79 4.62
C PHE A 333 -18.36 4.99 5.69
N ARG A 334 -17.38 4.07 5.76
CA ARG A 334 -16.25 4.18 6.70
C ARG A 334 -15.45 5.47 6.50
N PHE A 335 -15.20 5.89 5.26
CA PHE A 335 -14.53 7.17 5.02
C PHE A 335 -15.39 8.37 5.43
N CYS A 336 -16.71 8.31 5.22
CA CYS A 336 -17.62 9.34 5.70
C CYS A 336 -17.59 9.47 7.23
N THR A 337 -17.57 8.35 7.97
CA THR A 337 -17.49 8.40 9.43
C THR A 337 -16.17 9.00 9.92
N TYR A 338 -15.05 8.80 9.22
CA TYR A 338 -13.79 9.48 9.56
C TYR A 338 -13.89 11.00 9.45
N ILE A 339 -14.59 11.51 8.43
CA ILE A 339 -14.81 12.95 8.29
C ILE A 339 -15.72 13.45 9.43
N LEU A 340 -16.83 12.77 9.70
CA LEU A 340 -17.77 13.12 10.77
C LEU A 340 -17.12 13.12 12.15
N VAL A 341 -16.32 12.11 12.49
CA VAL A 341 -15.54 12.08 13.74
C VAL A 341 -14.58 13.27 13.82
N GLY A 342 -13.97 13.63 12.69
CA GLY A 342 -13.06 14.78 12.59
C GLY A 342 -13.72 16.14 12.84
N THR A 343 -15.04 16.28 12.67
CA THR A 343 -15.74 17.56 12.92
C THR A 343 -15.84 17.89 14.42
N LYS A 344 -15.76 16.88 15.29
CA LYS A 344 -15.98 16.99 16.74
C LYS A 344 -17.37 17.58 17.10
N THR A 345 -18.35 17.39 16.23
CA THR A 345 -19.76 17.79 16.47
C THR A 345 -20.61 16.57 16.82
N ASP A 346 -21.85 16.80 17.25
CA ASP A 346 -22.83 15.72 17.33
C ASP A 346 -23.35 15.38 15.92
N PHE A 347 -22.97 14.20 15.44
CA PHE A 347 -23.41 13.64 14.16
C PHE A 347 -24.25 12.36 14.34
N GLY A 348 -24.62 12.00 15.58
CA GLY A 348 -25.18 10.68 15.86
C GLY A 348 -26.48 10.40 15.08
N HIS A 349 -27.31 11.41 14.90
CA HIS A 349 -28.54 11.33 14.10
C HIS A 349 -28.29 10.93 12.63
N LEU A 350 -27.14 11.26 12.05
CA LEU A 350 -26.75 10.86 10.69
C LEU A 350 -26.34 9.39 10.61
N ILE A 351 -25.81 8.84 11.71
CA ILE A 351 -25.28 7.47 11.75
C ILE A 351 -26.36 6.45 12.14
N VAL A 352 -27.34 6.84 12.95
CA VAL A 352 -28.43 5.95 13.41
C VAL A 352 -29.10 5.16 12.26
N PRO A 353 -29.44 5.75 11.09
CA PRO A 353 -30.04 4.99 9.99
C PRO A 353 -29.18 3.82 9.50
N PHE A 354 -27.86 3.93 9.55
CA PHE A 354 -26.92 2.89 9.10
C PHE A 354 -26.84 1.69 10.03
N THR A 355 -27.30 1.82 11.28
CA THR A 355 -27.39 0.69 12.22
C THR A 355 -28.43 -0.35 11.83
N GLN A 356 -29.24 -0.08 10.80
CA GLN A 356 -30.32 -0.95 10.32
C GLN A 356 -30.16 -1.37 8.86
N LYS A 357 -29.00 -1.08 8.23
CA LYS A 357 -28.71 -1.52 6.86
C LYS A 357 -28.48 -3.04 6.83
N ASP A 358 -28.79 -3.67 5.70
CA ASP A 358 -28.63 -5.12 5.53
C ASP A 358 -27.16 -5.56 5.60
N ASP A 359 -26.24 -4.70 5.13
CA ASP A 359 -24.80 -4.94 5.17
C ASP A 359 -24.26 -4.93 6.62
N GLU A 360 -23.69 -6.07 7.04
CA GLU A 360 -23.10 -6.25 8.38
C GLU A 360 -21.95 -5.26 8.66
N LYS A 361 -21.06 -5.02 7.69
CA LYS A 361 -19.90 -4.13 7.86
C LYS A 361 -20.34 -2.67 8.05
N ILE A 362 -21.41 -2.26 7.37
CA ILE A 362 -22.03 -0.94 7.59
C ILE A 362 -22.56 -0.84 9.01
N ARG A 363 -23.34 -1.83 9.48
CA ARG A 363 -23.86 -1.83 10.85
C ARG A 363 -22.73 -1.80 11.88
N VAL A 364 -21.69 -2.62 11.68
CA VAL A 364 -20.50 -2.64 12.56
C VAL A 364 -19.84 -1.28 12.63
N THR A 365 -19.62 -0.65 11.48
CA THR A 365 -19.03 0.70 11.38
C THR A 365 -19.91 1.74 12.06
N ALA A 366 -21.24 1.64 11.93
CA ALA A 366 -22.19 2.58 12.52
C ALA A 366 -22.16 2.52 14.06
N PHE A 367 -22.23 1.32 14.65
CA PHE A 367 -22.16 1.16 16.10
C PHE A 367 -20.81 1.58 16.68
N TYR A 368 -19.70 1.21 16.02
CA TYR A 368 -18.37 1.69 16.40
C TYR A 368 -18.31 3.23 16.41
N THR A 369 -18.84 3.86 15.37
CA THR A 369 -18.83 5.32 15.21
C THR A 369 -19.69 6.02 16.26
N LEU A 370 -20.90 5.52 16.55
CA LEU A 370 -21.74 6.04 17.64
C LEU A 370 -21.04 5.92 19.01
N GLY A 371 -20.26 4.86 19.22
CA GLY A 371 -19.49 4.64 20.45
C GLY A 371 -18.42 5.71 20.74
N GLN A 372 -18.04 6.51 19.74
CA GLN A 372 -17.07 7.61 19.87
C GLN A 372 -17.71 8.93 20.32
N LEU A 373 -19.04 9.05 20.27
CA LEU A 373 -19.74 10.26 20.68
C LEU A 373 -19.72 10.43 22.21
N LYS A 374 -19.49 11.67 22.67
CA LYS A 374 -19.58 12.00 24.09
C LYS A 374 -21.00 11.83 24.64
N ASN A 375 -21.99 12.11 23.81
CA ASN A 375 -23.41 11.98 24.14
C ASN A 375 -24.01 10.65 23.68
N LYS A 376 -23.21 9.59 23.53
CA LYS A 376 -23.69 8.28 23.07
C LYS A 376 -24.82 7.67 23.92
N SER A 377 -24.97 8.09 25.18
CA SER A 377 -26.11 7.74 26.03
C SER A 377 -27.47 8.13 25.42
N ASP A 378 -27.51 9.18 24.59
CA ASP A 378 -28.74 9.66 23.95
C ASP A 378 -29.28 8.66 22.91
N PHE A 379 -28.42 7.77 22.42
CA PHE A 379 -28.75 6.75 21.42
C PHE A 379 -28.93 5.36 22.05
N LEU A 380 -29.30 5.29 23.33
CA LEU A 380 -29.46 4.04 24.08
C LEU A 380 -30.36 3.02 23.36
N ASP A 381 -31.50 3.46 22.85
CA ASP A 381 -32.44 2.57 22.15
C ASP A 381 -31.84 1.99 20.86
N THR A 382 -30.96 2.74 20.19
CA THR A 382 -30.21 2.26 19.02
C THR A 382 -29.21 1.19 19.44
N PHE A 383 -28.43 1.40 20.50
CA PHE A 383 -27.52 0.37 21.03
C PHE A 383 -28.26 -0.88 21.49
N ILE A 384 -29.44 -0.74 22.09
CA ILE A 384 -30.29 -1.87 22.44
C ILE A 384 -30.61 -2.71 21.19
N LYS A 385 -30.95 -2.09 20.05
CA LYS A 385 -31.15 -2.84 18.80
C LYS A 385 -29.90 -3.61 18.39
N GLY A 386 -28.71 -3.00 18.48
CA GLY A 386 -27.44 -3.67 18.19
C GLY A 386 -27.13 -4.87 19.09
N LEU A 387 -27.50 -4.81 20.38
CA LEU A 387 -27.36 -5.94 21.30
C LEU A 387 -28.28 -7.13 20.96
N ASN A 388 -29.35 -6.88 20.20
CA ASN A 388 -30.29 -7.90 19.73
C ASN A 388 -30.13 -8.18 18.22
N ASP A 389 -29.03 -7.74 17.59
CA ASP A 389 -28.75 -8.03 16.18
C ASP A 389 -28.53 -9.54 15.96
N HIS A 390 -28.79 -10.02 14.75
CA HIS A 390 -28.55 -11.41 14.39
C HIS A 390 -27.06 -11.71 14.24
N SER A 391 -26.26 -10.71 13.86
CA SER A 391 -24.81 -10.82 13.71
C SER A 391 -24.08 -10.78 15.06
N ASP A 392 -23.25 -11.79 15.28
CA ASP A 392 -22.34 -11.85 16.43
C ASP A 392 -21.30 -10.71 16.40
N GLN A 393 -20.87 -10.27 15.21
CA GLN A 393 -19.95 -9.14 15.08
C GLN A 393 -20.60 -7.82 15.49
N VAL A 394 -21.87 -7.61 15.10
CA VAL A 394 -22.64 -6.43 15.49
C VAL A 394 -22.89 -6.39 17.00
N ILE A 395 -23.22 -7.54 17.61
CA ILE A 395 -23.34 -7.64 19.09
C ILE A 395 -22.02 -7.27 19.76
N HIS A 396 -20.91 -7.87 19.30
CA HIS A 396 -19.57 -7.63 19.85
C HIS A 396 -19.20 -6.14 19.82
N ILE A 397 -19.30 -5.47 18.66
CA ILE A 397 -18.94 -4.06 18.54
C ILE A 397 -19.89 -3.14 19.31
N THR A 398 -21.17 -3.52 19.45
CA THR A 398 -22.16 -2.78 20.26
C THR A 398 -21.79 -2.81 21.75
N LEU A 399 -21.35 -3.97 22.27
CA LEU A 399 -20.88 -4.09 23.65
C LEU A 399 -19.64 -3.21 23.91
N GLN A 400 -18.73 -3.12 22.93
CA GLN A 400 -17.58 -2.22 23.00
C GLN A 400 -18.00 -0.75 23.01
N ALA A 401 -18.88 -0.36 22.08
CA ALA A 401 -19.36 1.01 21.93
C ALA A 401 -20.08 1.55 23.19
N LEU A 402 -20.77 0.67 23.91
CA LEU A 402 -21.47 0.96 25.17
C LEU A 402 -20.56 1.24 26.38
N SER A 403 -19.24 1.36 26.20
CA SER A 403 -18.37 1.74 27.32
C SER A 403 -18.81 3.00 28.01
N ASP A 404 -18.88 2.94 29.34
CA ASP A 404 -19.27 4.06 30.21
C ASP A 404 -20.74 4.49 30.07
N VAL A 405 -21.57 3.71 29.37
CA VAL A 405 -23.02 3.92 29.29
C VAL A 405 -23.73 3.03 30.31
N ARG A 406 -24.25 3.65 31.37
CA ARG A 406 -24.99 2.95 32.43
C ARG A 406 -26.49 3.18 32.34
N SER A 407 -27.26 2.11 32.19
CA SER A 407 -28.72 2.13 32.21
C SER A 407 -29.27 0.77 32.61
N LYS A 408 -30.25 0.75 33.52
CA LYS A 408 -30.92 -0.50 33.93
C LYS A 408 -31.59 -1.22 32.77
N LYS A 409 -32.05 -0.50 31.74
CA LYS A 409 -32.64 -1.07 30.53
C LYS A 409 -31.70 -2.05 29.81
N LEU A 410 -30.39 -1.89 29.96
CA LEU A 410 -29.40 -2.76 29.32
C LEU A 410 -29.31 -4.16 29.95
N LEU A 411 -29.67 -4.29 31.23
CA LEU A 411 -29.50 -5.55 31.98
C LEU A 411 -30.33 -6.70 31.39
N GLU A 412 -31.54 -6.42 30.89
CA GLU A 412 -32.36 -7.45 30.23
C GLU A 412 -31.68 -7.95 28.94
N HIS A 413 -31.13 -7.04 28.13
CA HIS A 413 -30.45 -7.39 26.90
C HIS A 413 -29.11 -8.10 27.16
N TYR A 414 -28.36 -7.69 28.18
CA TYR A 414 -27.16 -8.38 28.63
C TYR A 414 -27.46 -9.80 29.11
N LYS A 415 -28.59 -10.01 29.81
CA LYS A 415 -29.04 -11.35 30.19
C LYS A 415 -29.32 -12.21 28.97
N ARG A 416 -30.04 -11.70 27.96
CA ARG A 416 -30.32 -12.44 26.71
C ARG A 416 -29.03 -12.82 25.96
N ILE A 417 -28.02 -11.95 25.96
CA ILE A 417 -26.70 -12.29 25.38
C ILE A 417 -26.04 -13.41 26.19
N ALA A 418 -26.04 -13.34 27.52
CA ALA A 418 -25.51 -14.43 28.36
C ALA A 418 -26.24 -15.77 28.15
N GLU A 419 -27.54 -15.74 27.86
CA GLU A 419 -28.34 -16.93 27.50
C GLU A 419 -27.99 -17.45 26.09
N LYS A 420 -27.77 -16.54 25.13
CA LYS A 420 -27.38 -16.88 23.74
C LYS A 420 -25.98 -17.51 23.66
N PHE A 421 -25.05 -17.08 24.51
CA PHE A 421 -23.65 -17.53 24.49
C PHE A 421 -23.27 -18.24 25.81
N PRO A 422 -23.39 -19.58 25.88
CA PRO A 422 -23.04 -20.34 27.08
C PRO A 422 -21.52 -20.42 27.31
N GLU A 423 -20.72 -20.29 26.26
CA GLU A 423 -19.26 -20.29 26.27
C GLU A 423 -18.72 -19.08 25.49
N GLU A 424 -17.44 -18.73 25.71
CA GLU A 424 -16.81 -17.57 25.06
C GLU A 424 -16.75 -17.77 23.54
N LYS A 425 -17.13 -16.74 22.80
CA LYS A 425 -17.12 -16.73 21.34
C LYS A 425 -16.81 -15.32 20.87
N ASN A 426 -15.77 -15.17 20.05
CA ASN A 426 -15.39 -13.89 19.42
C ASN A 426 -15.31 -12.72 20.42
N TYR A 427 -14.84 -12.98 21.65
CA TYR A 427 -14.73 -11.99 22.74
C TYR A 427 -16.05 -11.37 23.21
N ILE A 428 -17.20 -11.95 22.86
CA ILE A 428 -18.52 -11.44 23.26
C ILE A 428 -18.70 -11.52 24.77
N LEU A 429 -18.38 -12.64 25.41
CA LEU A 429 -18.60 -12.79 26.85
C LEU A 429 -17.60 -11.95 27.65
N ALA A 430 -16.37 -11.79 27.16
CA ALA A 430 -15.37 -10.90 27.74
C ALA A 430 -15.88 -9.44 27.77
N ASN A 431 -16.37 -8.93 26.63
CA ASN A 431 -16.93 -7.58 26.55
C ASN A 431 -18.23 -7.45 27.36
N LEU A 432 -19.09 -8.47 27.35
CA LEU A 432 -20.29 -8.51 28.17
C LEU A 432 -19.95 -8.43 29.67
N ASN A 433 -18.95 -9.20 30.12
CA ASN A 433 -18.50 -9.17 31.51
C ASN A 433 -17.89 -7.83 31.89
N TYR A 434 -17.18 -7.17 30.97
CA TYR A 434 -16.69 -5.81 31.19
C TYR A 434 -17.86 -4.82 31.43
N ARG A 435 -18.96 -4.95 30.67
CA ARG A 435 -20.18 -4.16 30.87
C ARG A 435 -20.92 -4.52 32.17
N LEU A 436 -20.99 -5.80 32.51
CA LEU A 436 -21.68 -6.28 33.71
C LEU A 436 -20.93 -5.93 34.99
N ALA A 437 -19.60 -5.85 34.95
CA ALA A 437 -18.77 -5.45 36.08
C ALA A 437 -19.14 -4.05 36.60
N GLU A 438 -19.60 -3.15 35.71
CA GLU A 438 -20.10 -1.83 36.09
C GLU A 438 -21.34 -1.86 37.01
N TYR A 439 -22.04 -3.01 37.05
CA TYR A 439 -23.18 -3.30 37.91
C TYR A 439 -22.86 -4.30 39.03
N GLY A 440 -21.59 -4.71 39.18
CA GLY A 440 -21.17 -5.76 40.11
C GLY A 440 -21.68 -7.16 39.71
N LEU A 441 -21.88 -7.40 38.41
CA LEU A 441 -22.39 -8.67 37.87
C LEU A 441 -21.37 -9.33 36.95
N THR A 442 -21.62 -10.60 36.63
CA THR A 442 -20.99 -11.36 35.55
C THR A 442 -22.07 -12.02 34.69
N ASN A 443 -21.67 -12.56 33.55
CA ASN A 443 -22.54 -13.34 32.67
C ASN A 443 -23.18 -14.54 33.39
N LYS A 444 -22.58 -15.05 34.47
CA LYS A 444 -23.17 -16.09 35.32
C LYS A 444 -24.16 -15.54 36.35
N THR A 445 -23.81 -14.45 37.03
CA THR A 445 -24.65 -13.91 38.12
C THR A 445 -25.88 -13.17 37.60
N ILE A 446 -25.87 -12.70 36.34
CA ILE A 446 -27.06 -12.05 35.76
C ILE A 446 -28.16 -13.05 35.38
N LEU A 447 -27.81 -14.31 35.07
CA LEU A 447 -28.78 -15.36 34.74
C LEU A 447 -29.68 -15.71 35.93
N THR A 448 -29.13 -15.64 37.15
CA THR A 448 -29.84 -15.98 38.39
C THR A 448 -30.64 -14.81 38.99
N ARG A 449 -30.55 -13.61 38.40
CA ARG A 449 -31.22 -12.41 38.91
C ARG A 449 -32.68 -12.37 38.43
N SER A 450 -33.61 -12.26 39.38
CA SER A 450 -35.06 -12.14 39.16
C SER A 450 -35.53 -10.69 38.93
N ASP A 451 -34.77 -9.71 39.45
CA ASP A 451 -35.20 -8.31 39.55
C ASP A 451 -34.46 -7.42 38.54
N ILE A 452 -34.76 -7.60 37.25
CA ILE A 452 -34.10 -6.86 36.16
C ILE A 452 -34.99 -5.72 35.60
N GLY A 453 -36.29 -5.66 35.98
CA GLY A 453 -37.23 -4.66 35.50
C GLY A 453 -37.60 -3.59 36.54
N ASN A 454 -37.24 -2.33 36.25
CA ASN A 454 -38.05 -1.10 36.44
C ASN A 454 -37.32 0.08 35.80
#